data_AF-A0A959TUW8-F1
#
_entry.id   AF-A0A959TUW8-F1
#
_cell.length_a   1.000
_cell.length_b   1.000
_cell.length_c   1.000
_cell.angle_alpha   90.00
_cell.angle_beta   90.00
_cell.angle_gamma   90.00
#
_symmetry.space_group_name_H-M   'P 1'
#
loop_
_entity.id
_entity.type
_entity.pdbx_description
1 polymer ?
#
loop_
_entity_poly.entity_id
_entity_poly.type
_entity_poly.pdbx_seq_one_letter_code
_entity_poly.pdbx_strand_id
1 'polypeptide(L)'
;MKCSDSRPRKRHVWGALLAAMLGPAALVAQPTVDIGLFESGTPGTLEVRVLPDGSFNQLMSSLTFTIRWSTASGASLNTAAMAQNCPGGFFISPSGDGEVDFGGFRYLTFNAFGFAQMSAACPGAVWTANTESVIMTIPVINNPGCTDFNIVNDTYTGNNNKDYYISLNGLDKTGAIYSSPFSVGNCALDCEGVPGGSALPGTSCDDGDPNTTSDTWDANCVCSGISIFDCPNLMLNIGDACDDGDAGTYNDLVDANCVCAGTPYDCPNLMANIGDACDDGDPNTTGDAVDANCVCTGSSVFDCPNLMLNIGDACDDGDAGTYNDLVDANCVCA
;
A
#
# COMPACT_ATOMS: atom_id res chain seq x y z
N MET A 1 -96.20 6.10 -81.25
CA MET A 1 -94.76 6.37 -81.48
C MET A 1 -94.25 7.25 -80.35
N LYS A 2 -93.10 6.87 -79.77
CA LYS A 2 -92.24 7.57 -78.80
C LYS A 2 -92.61 7.54 -77.30
N CYS A 3 -91.74 6.82 -76.59
CA CYS A 3 -91.39 6.91 -75.17
C CYS A 3 -90.61 8.20 -74.83
N SER A 4 -90.65 8.61 -73.55
CA SER A 4 -89.59 9.26 -72.74
C SER A 4 -90.26 9.87 -71.50
N ASP A 5 -90.24 9.24 -70.33
CA ASP A 5 -89.20 9.29 -69.27
C ASP A 5 -89.08 10.66 -68.55
N SER A 6 -89.41 10.70 -67.25
CA SER A 6 -88.56 11.27 -66.19
C SER A 6 -89.17 11.14 -64.78
N ARG A 7 -88.27 10.91 -63.82
CA ARG A 7 -88.41 10.36 -62.45
C ARG A 7 -88.92 11.34 -61.36
N PRO A 8 -89.30 10.83 -60.16
CA PRO A 8 -89.84 11.62 -59.05
C PRO A 8 -88.78 12.17 -58.08
N ARG A 9 -89.06 13.33 -57.46
CA ARG A 9 -88.31 13.92 -56.33
C ARG A 9 -88.65 13.22 -55.01
N LYS A 10 -87.66 12.79 -54.23
CA LYS A 10 -87.82 12.51 -52.80
C LYS A 10 -86.73 13.17 -51.96
N ARG A 11 -87.18 13.62 -50.79
CA ARG A 11 -86.61 14.57 -49.83
C ARG A 11 -85.36 14.03 -49.14
N HIS A 12 -84.43 14.95 -48.85
CA HIS A 12 -83.26 14.75 -48.00
C HIS A 12 -83.64 14.51 -46.54
N VAL A 13 -83.08 13.47 -45.94
CA VAL A 13 -82.94 13.31 -44.50
C VAL A 13 -81.43 13.19 -44.23
N TRP A 14 -80.90 14.12 -43.45
CA TRP A 14 -79.52 14.10 -42.98
C TRP A 14 -79.42 13.13 -41.80
N GLY A 15 -78.69 12.02 -41.99
CA GLY A 15 -78.25 11.13 -40.93
C GLY A 15 -76.75 11.30 -40.74
N ALA A 16 -76.33 11.84 -39.59
CA ALA A 16 -74.94 11.98 -39.21
C ALA A 16 -74.32 10.59 -39.02
N LEU A 17 -73.33 10.23 -39.85
CA LEU A 17 -72.46 9.09 -39.60
C LEU A 17 -71.42 9.49 -38.56
N LEU A 18 -71.54 8.93 -37.35
CA LEU A 18 -70.46 8.91 -36.38
C LEU A 18 -69.44 7.86 -36.85
N ALA A 19 -68.39 8.31 -37.53
CA ALA A 19 -67.25 7.47 -37.87
C ALA A 19 -66.44 7.22 -36.60
N ALA A 20 -66.65 6.06 -35.96
CA ALA A 20 -65.73 5.56 -34.94
C ALA A 20 -64.38 5.28 -35.62
N MET A 21 -63.44 6.21 -35.52
CA MET A 21 -62.05 5.97 -35.87
C MET A 21 -61.48 4.98 -34.85
N LEU A 22 -61.57 3.69 -35.15
CA LEU A 22 -60.67 2.70 -34.61
C LEU A 22 -59.29 3.01 -35.20
N GLY A 23 -58.53 3.85 -34.51
CA GLY A 23 -57.10 3.96 -34.78
C GLY A 23 -56.47 2.56 -34.64
N PRO A 24 -55.52 2.17 -35.50
CA PRO A 24 -54.82 0.92 -35.31
C PRO A 24 -54.17 0.98 -33.92
N ALA A 25 -54.52 0.04 -33.04
CA ALA A 25 -53.72 -0.24 -31.87
C ALA A 25 -52.33 -0.63 -32.40
N ALA A 26 -51.39 0.32 -32.38
CA ALA A 26 -50.01 0.02 -32.68
C ALA A 26 -49.59 -1.09 -31.71
N LEU A 27 -49.28 -2.27 -32.24
CA LEU A 27 -48.52 -3.26 -31.48
C LEU A 27 -47.21 -2.55 -31.12
N VAL A 28 -47.09 -2.13 -29.85
CA VAL A 28 -45.82 -1.63 -29.34
C VAL A 28 -44.86 -2.81 -29.42
N ALA A 29 -43.84 -2.70 -30.28
CA ALA A 29 -42.78 -3.69 -30.35
C ALA A 29 -42.20 -3.85 -28.94
N GLN A 30 -42.00 -5.09 -28.49
CA GLN A 30 -41.39 -5.34 -27.20
C GLN A 30 -39.99 -4.71 -27.14
N PRO A 31 -39.60 -4.17 -25.97
CA PRO A 31 -38.35 -3.45 -25.81
C PRO A 31 -37.15 -4.37 -25.87
N THR A 32 -36.01 -3.87 -26.36
CA THR A 32 -34.72 -4.48 -26.04
C THR A 32 -34.36 -4.13 -24.61
N VAL A 33 -33.57 -4.98 -23.97
CA VAL A 33 -33.19 -4.83 -22.57
C VAL A 33 -31.68 -4.87 -22.47
N ASP A 34 -31.10 -3.80 -21.95
CA ASP A 34 -29.68 -3.76 -21.60
C ASP A 34 -29.51 -4.25 -20.15
N ILE A 35 -28.33 -4.78 -19.81
CA ILE A 35 -28.00 -5.26 -18.46
C ILE A 35 -26.71 -4.63 -17.93
N GLY A 36 -26.66 -4.41 -16.63
CA GLY A 36 -25.45 -3.92 -15.97
C GLY A 36 -25.32 -4.42 -14.54
N LEU A 37 -24.10 -4.30 -14.04
CA LEU A 37 -23.72 -4.62 -12.67
C LEU A 37 -23.28 -3.35 -11.95
N PHE A 38 -23.80 -3.14 -10.74
CA PHE A 38 -23.62 -1.91 -9.97
C PHE A 38 -23.41 -2.20 -8.49
N GLU A 39 -23.01 -1.15 -7.75
CA GLU A 39 -23.05 -1.16 -6.30
C GLU A 39 -24.50 -1.14 -5.81
N SER A 40 -24.82 -2.00 -4.84
CA SER A 40 -26.02 -1.84 -4.04
C SER A 40 -25.82 -0.75 -2.99
N GLY A 41 -26.90 -0.17 -2.45
CA GLY A 41 -26.81 0.65 -1.24
C GLY A 41 -26.28 -0.08 0.00
N THR A 42 -26.09 -1.41 -0.09
CA THR A 42 -25.51 -2.25 0.96
C THR A 42 -24.04 -2.56 0.64
N PRO A 43 -23.07 -2.21 1.52
CA PRO A 43 -21.66 -2.51 1.30
C PRO A 43 -21.41 -3.99 1.03
N GLY A 44 -20.53 -4.29 0.07
CA GLY A 44 -20.17 -5.67 -0.30
C GLY A 44 -21.26 -6.42 -1.08
N THR A 45 -22.30 -5.74 -1.55
CA THR A 45 -23.40 -6.36 -2.31
C THR A 45 -23.45 -5.81 -3.73
N LEU A 46 -23.42 -6.72 -4.71
CA LEU A 46 -23.61 -6.40 -6.11
C LEU A 46 -25.10 -6.30 -6.43
N GLU A 47 -25.45 -5.42 -7.35
CA GLU A 47 -26.81 -5.22 -7.85
C GLU A 47 -26.84 -5.37 -9.37
N VAL A 48 -27.67 -6.29 -9.86
CA VAL A 48 -27.89 -6.47 -11.30
C VAL A 48 -29.11 -5.65 -11.70
N ARG A 49 -28.90 -4.72 -12.63
CA ARG A 49 -29.94 -3.85 -13.16
C ARG A 49 -30.19 -4.13 -14.62
N VAL A 50 -31.43 -3.95 -15.03
CA VAL A 50 -31.83 -3.92 -16.43
C VAL A 50 -32.30 -2.54 -16.84
N LEU A 51 -32.05 -2.16 -18.09
CA LEU A 51 -32.46 -0.90 -18.69
C LEU A 51 -33.20 -1.20 -20.01
N PRO A 52 -34.53 -1.27 -19.99
CA PRO A 52 -35.30 -1.53 -21.20
C PRO A 52 -35.58 -0.23 -21.96
N ASP A 53 -35.50 -0.26 -23.29
CA ASP A 53 -35.76 0.92 -24.16
C ASP A 53 -37.26 1.27 -24.28
N GLY A 54 -38.13 0.42 -23.74
CA GLY A 54 -39.58 0.57 -23.67
C GLY A 54 -40.15 -0.09 -22.42
N SER A 55 -41.37 0.27 -22.03
CA SER A 55 -42.01 -0.29 -20.84
C SER A 55 -42.40 -1.75 -21.05
N PHE A 56 -42.23 -2.57 -20.02
CA PHE A 56 -42.56 -4.00 -20.06
C PHE A 56 -43.11 -4.50 -18.72
N ASN A 57 -44.22 -5.23 -18.78
CA ASN A 57 -44.87 -5.80 -17.58
C ASN A 57 -45.47 -7.19 -17.82
N GLN A 58 -45.08 -7.87 -18.91
CA GLN A 58 -45.59 -9.18 -19.27
C GLN A 58 -44.63 -10.29 -18.83
N LEU A 59 -44.45 -11.33 -19.64
CA LEU A 59 -43.65 -12.51 -19.29
C LEU A 59 -42.19 -12.29 -19.70
N MET A 60 -41.28 -12.19 -18.73
CA MET A 60 -39.86 -12.43 -19.01
C MET A 60 -39.66 -13.95 -19.12
N SER A 61 -39.49 -14.44 -20.34
CA SER A 61 -39.51 -15.88 -20.64
C SER A 61 -38.21 -16.56 -20.22
N SER A 62 -37.08 -15.90 -20.46
CA SER A 62 -35.78 -16.41 -20.07
C SER A 62 -34.75 -15.29 -19.92
N LEU A 63 -33.77 -15.49 -19.05
CA LEU A 63 -32.60 -14.64 -18.89
C LEU A 63 -31.38 -15.52 -18.62
N THR A 64 -30.26 -15.22 -19.26
CA THR A 64 -28.94 -15.78 -18.94
C THR A 64 -27.96 -14.62 -18.88
N PHE A 65 -27.05 -14.62 -17.91
CA PHE A 65 -25.90 -13.72 -17.88
C PHE A 65 -24.81 -14.30 -16.98
N THR A 66 -23.57 -13.83 -17.13
CA THR A 66 -22.45 -14.33 -16.34
C THR A 66 -21.71 -13.18 -15.68
N ILE A 67 -21.49 -13.29 -14.37
CA ILE A 67 -20.62 -12.40 -13.60
C ILE A 67 -19.22 -13.03 -13.59
N ARG A 68 -18.20 -12.21 -13.86
CA ARG A 68 -16.78 -12.58 -13.87
C ARG A 68 -15.99 -11.71 -12.89
N TRP A 69 -15.00 -12.32 -12.24
CA TRP A 69 -14.01 -11.63 -11.39
C TRP A 69 -12.67 -12.39 -11.41
N SER A 70 -11.60 -11.81 -10.86
CA SER A 70 -10.28 -12.47 -10.82
C SER A 70 -10.24 -13.64 -9.83
N THR A 71 -9.64 -14.77 -10.20
CA THR A 71 -9.42 -15.89 -9.25
C THR A 71 -8.46 -15.53 -8.13
N ALA A 72 -7.54 -14.58 -8.36
CA ALA A 72 -6.55 -14.14 -7.38
C ALA A 72 -7.18 -13.40 -6.18
N SER A 73 -8.40 -12.88 -6.35
CA SER A 73 -9.10 -12.18 -5.27
C SER A 73 -9.47 -13.06 -4.07
N GLY A 74 -9.66 -14.37 -4.29
CA GLY A 74 -10.28 -15.27 -3.30
C GLY A 74 -11.79 -15.03 -3.08
N ALA A 75 -12.36 -14.02 -3.72
CA ALA A 75 -13.77 -13.66 -3.57
C ALA A 75 -14.71 -14.72 -4.14
N SER A 76 -15.91 -14.79 -3.58
CA SER A 76 -16.99 -15.67 -4.01
C SER A 76 -18.34 -14.98 -3.87
N LEU A 77 -19.35 -15.45 -4.61
CA LEU A 77 -20.70 -14.91 -4.58
C LEU A 77 -21.60 -15.74 -3.65
N ASN A 78 -22.21 -15.10 -2.64
CA ASN A 78 -23.07 -15.75 -1.68
C ASN A 78 -24.46 -16.01 -2.25
N THR A 79 -24.58 -17.10 -3.01
CA THR A 79 -25.83 -17.51 -3.65
C THR A 79 -26.93 -17.88 -2.66
N ALA A 80 -26.60 -18.24 -1.42
CA ALA A 80 -27.59 -18.52 -0.37
C ALA A 80 -28.25 -17.25 0.18
N ALA A 81 -27.59 -16.09 0.05
CA ALA A 81 -28.09 -14.79 0.52
C ALA A 81 -28.50 -13.84 -0.61
N MET A 82 -28.65 -14.35 -1.84
CA MET A 82 -29.15 -13.54 -2.96
C MET A 82 -30.60 -13.11 -2.73
N ALA A 83 -30.97 -11.93 -3.20
CA ALA A 83 -32.34 -11.44 -3.20
C ALA A 83 -32.79 -11.06 -4.62
N GLN A 84 -34.08 -11.18 -4.89
CA GLN A 84 -34.67 -10.92 -6.21
C GLN A 84 -35.85 -9.99 -6.07
N ASN A 85 -36.00 -9.07 -7.02
CA ASN A 85 -37.05 -8.05 -6.93
C ASN A 85 -38.43 -8.57 -7.38
N CYS A 86 -38.47 -9.62 -8.20
CA CYS A 86 -39.72 -10.21 -8.67
C CYS A 86 -39.67 -11.74 -8.80
N PRO A 87 -39.40 -12.48 -7.70
CA PRO A 87 -39.28 -13.95 -7.73
C PRO A 87 -40.55 -14.66 -8.21
N GLY A 88 -41.73 -14.02 -8.10
CA GLY A 88 -42.99 -14.58 -8.59
C GLY A 88 -43.21 -14.42 -10.11
N GLY A 89 -42.57 -13.42 -10.74
CA GLY A 89 -42.64 -13.22 -12.19
C GLY A 89 -41.54 -13.98 -12.91
N PHE A 90 -40.32 -13.93 -12.36
CA PHE A 90 -39.17 -14.66 -12.85
C PHE A 90 -38.30 -15.13 -11.67
N PHE A 91 -37.74 -16.32 -11.78
CA PHE A 91 -36.86 -16.87 -10.75
C PHE A 91 -35.45 -17.02 -11.29
N ILE A 92 -34.53 -16.21 -10.78
CA ILE A 92 -33.09 -16.24 -11.10
C ILE A 92 -32.41 -17.29 -10.19
N SER A 93 -31.57 -18.13 -10.77
CA SER A 93 -30.81 -19.17 -10.08
C SER A 93 -29.38 -19.21 -10.63
N PRO A 94 -28.36 -19.52 -9.81
CA PRO A 94 -27.04 -19.83 -10.34
C PRO A 94 -27.12 -21.11 -11.19
N SER A 95 -26.22 -21.23 -12.17
CA SER A 95 -26.08 -22.43 -12.98
C SER A 95 -25.55 -23.61 -12.16
N GLY A 96 -25.90 -24.83 -12.56
CA GLY A 96 -25.59 -26.04 -11.79
C GLY A 96 -24.12 -26.42 -11.72
N ASP A 97 -23.28 -25.84 -12.56
CA ASP A 97 -21.82 -25.95 -12.53
C ASP A 97 -21.16 -25.03 -11.47
N GLY A 98 -21.93 -24.15 -10.84
CA GLY A 98 -21.45 -23.27 -9.77
C GLY A 98 -20.40 -22.27 -10.26
N GLU A 99 -19.46 -21.92 -9.38
CA GLU A 99 -18.32 -21.09 -9.73
C GLU A 99 -17.32 -21.88 -10.56
N VAL A 100 -16.95 -21.37 -11.73
CA VAL A 100 -16.02 -22.02 -12.67
C VAL A 100 -14.79 -21.15 -12.88
N ASP A 101 -13.60 -21.71 -12.72
CA ASP A 101 -12.33 -21.02 -12.96
C ASP A 101 -11.80 -21.30 -14.37
N PHE A 102 -11.53 -20.25 -15.13
CA PHE A 102 -10.97 -20.32 -16.48
C PHE A 102 -10.13 -19.09 -16.83
N GLY A 103 -8.89 -19.31 -17.29
CA GLY A 103 -8.03 -18.23 -17.80
C GLY A 103 -7.68 -17.13 -16.78
N GLY A 104 -7.54 -17.47 -15.50
CA GLY A 104 -7.26 -16.51 -14.42
C GLY A 104 -8.49 -15.74 -13.91
N PHE A 105 -9.67 -16.07 -14.43
CA PHE A 105 -10.94 -15.52 -13.99
C PHE A 105 -11.85 -16.60 -13.43
N ARG A 106 -12.71 -16.20 -12.50
CA ARG A 106 -13.82 -16.98 -11.97
C ARG A 106 -15.11 -16.46 -12.57
N TYR A 107 -16.01 -17.37 -12.90
CA TYR A 107 -17.30 -17.09 -13.52
C TYR A 107 -18.41 -17.72 -12.68
N LEU A 108 -19.54 -17.03 -12.55
CA LEU A 108 -20.79 -17.62 -12.11
C LEU A 108 -21.90 -17.17 -13.06
N THR A 109 -22.52 -18.14 -13.74
CA THR A 109 -23.64 -17.88 -14.64
C THR A 109 -24.95 -17.94 -13.85
N PHE A 110 -25.86 -17.04 -14.18
CA PHE A 110 -27.21 -17.02 -13.66
C PHE A 110 -28.18 -17.27 -14.81
N ASN A 111 -29.20 -18.08 -14.53
CA ASN A 111 -30.29 -18.34 -15.46
C ASN A 111 -31.61 -18.02 -14.76
N ALA A 112 -32.59 -17.54 -15.51
CA ALA A 112 -33.93 -17.32 -15.01
C ALA A 112 -34.98 -17.73 -16.03
N PHE A 113 -36.12 -18.17 -15.51
CA PHE A 113 -37.32 -18.44 -16.28
C PHE A 113 -38.51 -17.78 -15.60
N GLY A 114 -39.38 -17.16 -16.39
CA GLY A 114 -40.65 -16.65 -15.91
C GLY A 114 -41.80 -17.57 -16.26
N PHE A 115 -42.75 -17.66 -15.34
CA PHE A 115 -43.97 -18.48 -15.50
C PHE A 115 -45.25 -17.64 -15.34
N ALA A 116 -45.13 -16.37 -14.97
CA ALA A 116 -46.23 -15.45 -14.76
C ALA A 116 -45.91 -14.07 -15.35
N GLN A 117 -46.94 -13.32 -15.70
CA GLN A 117 -46.76 -11.92 -16.09
C GLN A 117 -46.30 -11.11 -14.88
N MET A 118 -45.31 -10.24 -15.07
CA MET A 118 -44.79 -9.37 -14.02
C MET A 118 -45.89 -8.49 -13.42
N SER A 119 -46.82 -7.99 -14.23
CA SER A 119 -47.98 -7.20 -13.77
C SER A 119 -48.87 -7.93 -12.77
N ALA A 120 -48.96 -9.26 -12.87
CA ALA A 120 -49.77 -10.09 -11.98
C ALA A 120 -48.99 -10.57 -10.76
N ALA A 121 -47.75 -11.01 -10.96
CA ALA A 121 -46.93 -11.58 -9.89
C ALA A 121 -46.26 -10.53 -9.01
N CYS A 122 -45.87 -9.38 -9.59
CA CYS A 122 -45.14 -8.32 -8.93
C CYS A 122 -45.57 -6.94 -9.45
N PRO A 123 -46.78 -6.44 -9.09
CA PRO A 123 -47.32 -5.20 -9.65
C PRO A 123 -46.42 -3.96 -9.47
N GLY A 124 -45.57 -3.96 -8.43
CA GLY A 124 -44.62 -2.86 -8.15
C GLY A 124 -43.25 -3.00 -8.83
N ALA A 125 -42.97 -4.11 -9.51
CA ALA A 125 -41.67 -4.40 -10.14
C ALA A 125 -41.75 -4.38 -11.69
N VAL A 126 -42.77 -3.72 -12.25
CA VAL A 126 -42.90 -3.55 -13.70
C VAL A 126 -41.78 -2.66 -14.23
N TRP A 127 -41.28 -2.98 -15.42
CA TRP A 127 -40.24 -2.19 -16.04
C TRP A 127 -40.81 -1.01 -16.80
N THR A 128 -40.17 0.14 -16.62
CA THR A 128 -40.54 1.38 -17.28
C THR A 128 -39.47 1.76 -18.29
N ALA A 129 -39.91 2.31 -19.42
CA ALA A 129 -39.01 2.69 -20.51
C ALA A 129 -37.88 3.60 -20.02
N ASN A 130 -36.64 3.28 -20.41
CA ASN A 130 -35.44 4.05 -20.12
C ASN A 130 -35.21 4.32 -18.63
N THR A 131 -35.66 3.40 -17.77
CA THR A 131 -35.46 3.47 -16.33
C THR A 131 -34.83 2.18 -15.83
N GLU A 132 -33.74 2.31 -15.07
CA GLU A 132 -33.07 1.17 -14.47
C GLU A 132 -34.01 0.44 -13.49
N SER A 133 -34.03 -0.88 -13.58
CA SER A 133 -34.78 -1.74 -12.67
C SER A 133 -33.86 -2.80 -12.10
N VAL A 134 -33.79 -2.90 -10.76
CA VAL A 134 -33.06 -3.96 -10.07
C VAL A 134 -33.79 -5.28 -10.27
N ILE A 135 -33.08 -6.32 -10.72
CA ILE A 135 -33.63 -7.66 -10.86
C ILE A 135 -33.12 -8.62 -9.78
N MET A 136 -31.88 -8.42 -9.31
CA MET A 136 -31.32 -9.14 -8.18
C MET A 136 -30.21 -8.38 -7.47
N THR A 137 -29.98 -8.74 -6.21
CA THR A 137 -28.77 -8.40 -5.47
C THR A 137 -28.05 -9.68 -5.03
N ILE A 138 -26.72 -9.63 -4.95
CA ILE A 138 -25.91 -10.76 -4.52
C ILE A 138 -24.74 -10.30 -3.66
N PRO A 139 -24.66 -10.74 -2.39
CA PRO A 139 -23.53 -10.41 -1.53
C PRO A 139 -22.24 -11.08 -1.99
N VAL A 140 -21.13 -10.36 -1.91
CA VAL A 140 -19.78 -10.88 -2.10
C VAL A 140 -19.23 -11.34 -0.74
N ILE A 141 -18.61 -12.51 -0.71
CA ILE A 141 -17.99 -13.10 0.48
C ILE A 141 -16.53 -13.46 0.19
N ASN A 142 -15.74 -13.64 1.26
CA ASN A 142 -14.32 -14.00 1.19
C ASN A 142 -13.49 -13.06 0.30
N ASN A 143 -13.80 -11.77 0.31
CA ASN A 143 -13.11 -10.76 -0.49
C ASN A 143 -12.19 -9.91 0.41
N PRO A 144 -10.92 -10.31 0.62
CA PRO A 144 -9.98 -9.61 1.50
C PRO A 144 -9.49 -8.27 0.94
N GLY A 145 -9.56 -8.05 -0.38
CA GLY A 145 -9.02 -6.87 -1.05
C GLY A 145 -10.05 -6.13 -1.88
N CYS A 146 -9.57 -5.39 -2.90
CA CYS A 146 -10.40 -4.77 -3.91
C CYS A 146 -10.53 -5.70 -5.12
N THR A 147 -11.76 -6.04 -5.52
CA THR A 147 -12.01 -6.97 -6.61
C THR A 147 -12.99 -6.40 -7.60
N ASP A 148 -12.59 -6.38 -8.87
CA ASP A 148 -13.48 -6.00 -9.97
C ASP A 148 -14.40 -7.15 -10.36
N PHE A 149 -15.69 -6.84 -10.39
CA PHE A 149 -16.74 -7.70 -10.90
C PHE A 149 -17.37 -7.06 -12.13
N ASN A 150 -17.71 -7.87 -13.12
CA ASN A 150 -18.46 -7.39 -14.28
C ASN A 150 -19.32 -8.48 -14.90
N ILE A 151 -20.41 -8.08 -15.57
CA ILE A 151 -21.12 -8.95 -16.49
C ILE A 151 -20.36 -8.97 -17.81
N VAL A 152 -20.19 -10.14 -18.42
CA VAL A 152 -19.35 -10.32 -19.61
C VAL A 152 -20.01 -11.15 -20.69
N ASN A 153 -19.68 -10.77 -21.94
CA ASN A 153 -19.74 -11.62 -23.12
C ASN A 153 -18.31 -11.72 -23.67
N ASP A 154 -17.58 -12.76 -23.29
CA ASP A 154 -16.21 -13.02 -23.72
C ASP A 154 -16.09 -14.40 -24.40
N THR A 155 -14.87 -14.77 -24.79
CA THR A 155 -14.61 -16.04 -25.48
C THR A 155 -15.07 -17.26 -24.67
N TYR A 156 -14.96 -17.23 -23.33
CA TYR A 156 -15.40 -18.34 -22.50
C TYR A 156 -16.93 -18.41 -22.47
N THR A 157 -17.60 -17.29 -22.22
CA THR A 157 -19.06 -17.29 -22.12
C THR A 157 -19.72 -17.62 -23.46
N GLY A 158 -19.19 -17.13 -24.58
CA GLY A 158 -19.70 -17.44 -25.92
C GLY A 158 -19.56 -18.92 -26.29
N ASN A 159 -18.41 -19.53 -26.01
CA ASN A 159 -18.17 -20.95 -26.29
C ASN A 159 -19.02 -21.90 -25.44
N ASN A 160 -19.56 -21.43 -24.32
CA ASN A 160 -20.32 -22.23 -23.37
C ASN A 160 -21.80 -21.83 -23.29
N ASN A 161 -22.29 -20.96 -24.19
CA ASN A 161 -23.66 -20.45 -24.22
C ASN A 161 -24.08 -19.80 -22.89
N LYS A 162 -23.19 -18.95 -22.35
CA LYS A 162 -23.30 -18.25 -21.07
C LYS A 162 -23.30 -16.72 -21.23
N ASP A 163 -23.31 -16.24 -22.48
CA ASP A 163 -23.46 -14.82 -22.80
C ASP A 163 -24.79 -14.28 -22.28
N TYR A 164 -24.83 -12.96 -22.08
CA TYR A 164 -26.06 -12.24 -21.81
C TYR A 164 -27.09 -12.53 -22.90
N TYR A 165 -28.25 -13.01 -22.48
CA TYR A 165 -29.40 -13.28 -23.32
C TYR A 165 -30.68 -13.01 -22.53
N ILE A 166 -31.66 -12.39 -23.15
CA ILE A 166 -32.98 -12.22 -22.55
C ILE A 166 -34.08 -12.38 -23.58
N SER A 167 -35.17 -13.02 -23.16
CA SER A 167 -36.37 -13.18 -23.97
C SER A 167 -37.61 -12.65 -23.26
N LEU A 168 -38.43 -11.89 -23.99
CA LEU A 168 -39.70 -11.36 -23.54
C LEU A 168 -40.84 -11.98 -24.36
N ASN A 169 -41.82 -12.59 -23.70
CA ASN A 169 -42.87 -13.43 -24.32
C ASN A 169 -42.36 -14.38 -25.43
N GLY A 170 -41.17 -14.97 -25.26
CA GLY A 170 -40.57 -15.90 -26.20
C GLY A 170 -39.87 -15.27 -27.42
N LEU A 171 -39.73 -13.95 -27.47
CA LEU A 171 -38.93 -13.25 -28.48
C LEU A 171 -37.60 -12.81 -27.89
N ASP A 172 -36.51 -12.95 -28.65
CA ASP A 172 -35.20 -12.43 -28.28
C ASP A 172 -35.25 -10.89 -28.22
N LYS A 173 -34.80 -10.35 -27.08
CA LYS A 173 -34.78 -8.93 -26.77
C LYS A 173 -33.47 -8.51 -26.10
N THR A 174 -32.41 -9.25 -26.39
CA THR A 174 -31.06 -9.00 -25.87
C THR A 174 -30.55 -7.66 -26.37
N GLY A 175 -30.26 -6.76 -25.43
CA GLY A 175 -29.56 -5.51 -25.65
C GLY A 175 -28.06 -5.63 -25.32
N ALA A 176 -27.48 -4.53 -24.87
CA ALA A 176 -26.06 -4.43 -24.52
C ALA A 176 -25.79 -4.69 -23.03
N ILE A 177 -24.54 -5.06 -22.73
CA ILE A 177 -24.00 -4.91 -21.38
C ILE A 177 -23.48 -3.47 -21.28
N TYR A 178 -24.06 -2.65 -20.41
CA TYR A 178 -23.80 -1.19 -20.38
C TYR A 178 -22.97 -0.72 -19.17
N SER A 179 -22.65 -1.61 -18.24
CA SER A 179 -21.81 -1.30 -17.08
C SER A 179 -20.33 -1.56 -17.34
N SER A 180 -19.47 -0.69 -16.84
CA SER A 180 -18.04 -0.98 -16.65
C SER A 180 -17.82 -1.93 -15.46
N PRO A 181 -16.62 -2.52 -15.29
CA PRO A 181 -16.29 -3.26 -14.08
C PRO A 181 -16.51 -2.42 -12.83
N PHE A 182 -17.00 -3.10 -11.80
CA PHE A 182 -17.34 -2.50 -10.53
C PHE A 182 -16.52 -3.16 -9.42
N SER A 183 -15.80 -2.34 -8.65
CA SER A 183 -14.88 -2.80 -7.61
C SER A 183 -15.59 -2.95 -6.27
N VAL A 184 -15.45 -4.11 -5.64
CA VAL A 184 -16.00 -4.42 -4.31
C VAL A 184 -14.87 -4.72 -3.34
N GLY A 185 -15.03 -4.29 -2.08
CA GLY A 185 -14.13 -4.60 -0.98
C GLY A 185 -13.31 -3.39 -0.54
N ASN A 186 -12.11 -3.61 0.00
CA ASN A 186 -11.24 -2.51 0.41
C ASN A 186 -10.52 -1.95 -0.82
N CYS A 187 -11.11 -0.93 -1.45
CA CYS A 187 -10.55 -0.27 -2.63
C CYS A 187 -9.78 1.02 -2.31
N ALA A 188 -9.50 1.28 -1.03
CA ALA A 188 -8.55 2.31 -0.66
C ALA A 188 -7.19 1.97 -1.28
N LEU A 189 -6.54 2.97 -1.87
CA LEU A 189 -5.18 2.81 -2.36
C LEU A 189 -4.25 2.65 -1.15
N ASP A 190 -3.34 1.70 -1.25
CA ASP A 190 -2.22 1.58 -0.32
C ASP A 190 -1.11 2.60 -0.68
N CYS A 191 0.00 2.56 0.03
CA CYS A 191 1.12 3.48 -0.16
C CYS A 191 1.85 3.31 -1.50
N GLU A 192 1.65 2.18 -2.20
CA GLU A 192 2.16 1.96 -3.56
C GLU A 192 1.12 2.33 -4.63
N GLY A 193 -0.05 2.84 -4.23
CA GLY A 193 -1.14 3.20 -5.13
C GLY A 193 -1.94 1.99 -5.62
N VAL A 194 -1.82 0.83 -4.96
CA VAL A 194 -2.53 -0.39 -5.31
C VAL A 194 -3.85 -0.45 -4.53
N PRO A 195 -5.01 -0.53 -5.21
CA PRO A 195 -6.30 -0.70 -4.55
C PRO A 195 -6.33 -1.98 -3.70
N GLY A 196 -6.56 -1.84 -2.39
CA GLY A 196 -6.58 -2.96 -1.45
C GLY A 196 -5.24 -3.66 -1.27
N GLY A 197 -4.14 -3.01 -1.66
CA GLY A 197 -2.80 -3.53 -1.48
C GLY A 197 -2.37 -3.55 0.00
N SER A 198 -1.24 -4.22 0.25
CA SER A 198 -0.75 -4.48 1.61
C SER A 198 0.21 -3.42 2.14
N ALA A 199 0.64 -2.45 1.33
CA ALA A 199 1.57 -1.41 1.73
C ALA A 199 0.85 -0.33 2.57
N LEU A 200 0.56 -0.64 3.83
CA LEU A 200 -0.17 0.25 4.73
C LEU A 200 0.77 0.90 5.75
N PRO A 201 0.41 2.05 6.34
CA PRO A 201 1.20 2.63 7.43
C PRO A 201 1.51 1.61 8.54
N GLY A 202 2.79 1.50 8.90
CA GLY A 202 3.32 0.54 9.86
C GLY A 202 3.68 -0.85 9.29
N THR A 203 3.41 -1.13 8.01
CA THR A 203 3.93 -2.34 7.36
C THR A 203 5.37 -2.14 6.90
N SER A 204 6.13 -3.23 6.79
CA SER A 204 7.50 -3.20 6.30
C SER A 204 7.58 -2.71 4.87
N CYS A 205 8.65 -2.00 4.55
CA CYS A 205 9.02 -1.57 3.20
C CYS A 205 10.55 -1.64 3.03
N ASP A 206 11.07 -1.11 1.92
CA ASP A 206 12.50 -0.94 1.66
C ASP A 206 12.67 0.48 1.11
N ASP A 207 13.34 1.36 1.84
CA ASP A 207 13.55 2.77 1.44
C ASP A 207 14.75 2.93 0.48
N GLY A 208 15.47 1.84 0.22
CA GLY A 208 16.64 1.77 -0.64
C GLY A 208 17.92 2.35 -0.04
N ASP A 209 17.90 2.85 1.20
CA ASP A 209 19.09 3.34 1.90
C ASP A 209 19.80 2.16 2.61
N PRO A 210 21.04 1.80 2.22
CA PRO A 210 21.75 0.71 2.88
C PRO A 210 22.16 1.04 4.33
N ASN A 211 22.00 2.28 4.79
CA ASN A 211 22.33 2.74 6.13
C ASN A 211 21.12 2.78 7.08
N THR A 212 19.96 2.31 6.64
CA THR A 212 18.76 2.18 7.47
C THR A 212 18.43 0.70 7.70
N THR A 213 17.61 0.46 8.72
CA THR A 213 17.05 -0.86 9.02
C THR A 213 15.63 -0.71 9.53
N SER A 214 14.86 -1.81 9.45
CA SER A 214 13.48 -1.87 9.93
C SER A 214 12.57 -0.83 9.27
N ASP A 215 12.68 -0.69 7.95
CA ASP A 215 11.94 0.32 7.18
C ASP A 215 10.45 0.05 7.21
N THR A 216 9.68 1.12 7.43
CA THR A 216 8.22 1.05 7.50
C THR A 216 7.59 2.25 6.81
N TRP A 217 6.37 2.04 6.30
CA TRP A 217 5.55 3.13 5.78
C TRP A 217 5.03 4.01 6.92
N ASP A 218 5.20 5.33 6.82
CA ASP A 218 4.60 6.27 7.75
C ASP A 218 3.13 6.61 7.40
N ALA A 219 2.50 7.47 8.18
CA ALA A 219 1.11 7.89 7.95
C ALA A 219 0.90 8.71 6.66
N ASN A 220 1.98 9.20 6.04
CA ASN A 220 1.97 9.95 4.78
C ASN A 220 2.44 9.08 3.61
N CYS A 221 2.58 7.76 3.79
CA CYS A 221 3.12 6.84 2.80
C CYS A 221 4.53 7.20 2.32
N VAL A 222 5.37 7.63 3.26
CA VAL A 222 6.83 7.69 3.08
C VAL A 222 7.42 6.43 3.68
N CYS A 223 8.17 5.68 2.87
CA CYS A 223 8.96 4.56 3.36
C CYS A 223 10.27 5.12 3.94
N SER A 224 10.54 4.82 5.21
CA SER A 224 11.79 5.20 5.87
C SER A 224 12.15 4.22 6.96
N GLY A 225 13.45 3.97 7.15
CA GLY A 225 13.97 3.16 8.23
C GLY A 225 14.62 3.94 9.38
N ILE A 226 15.17 3.16 10.31
CA ILE A 226 15.95 3.64 11.45
C ILE A 226 17.43 3.58 11.05
N SER A 227 18.15 4.68 11.21
CA SER A 227 19.60 4.71 10.97
C SER A 227 20.32 3.61 11.76
N ILE A 228 21.24 2.90 11.12
CA ILE A 228 22.14 1.94 11.78
C ILE A 228 23.26 2.63 12.58
N PHE A 229 23.48 3.92 12.32
CA PHE A 229 24.47 4.75 13.00
C PHE A 229 23.83 5.56 14.11
N ASP A 230 24.48 5.59 15.28
CA ASP A 230 24.09 6.50 16.38
C ASP A 230 24.19 7.97 15.97
N CYS A 231 25.15 8.29 15.08
CA CYS A 231 25.42 9.63 14.56
C CYS A 231 25.34 9.65 13.02
N PRO A 232 24.12 9.73 12.45
CA PRO A 232 23.89 9.53 11.02
C PRO A 232 24.65 10.53 10.13
N ASN A 233 24.78 11.79 10.57
CA ASN A 233 25.49 12.83 9.82
C ASN A 233 27.00 12.59 9.72
N LEU A 234 27.57 11.78 10.63
CA LEU A 234 28.96 11.37 10.61
C LEU A 234 29.16 9.99 9.97
N MET A 235 28.08 9.22 9.78
CA MET A 235 28.13 7.79 9.44
C MET A 235 29.01 6.99 10.43
N LEU A 236 28.93 7.35 11.72
CA LEU A 236 29.69 6.76 12.81
C LEU A 236 28.77 6.44 14.00
N ASN A 237 29.21 5.53 14.86
CA ASN A 237 28.59 5.20 16.14
C ASN A 237 29.27 5.93 17.30
N ILE A 238 28.59 5.98 18.45
CA ILE A 238 29.17 6.53 19.67
C ILE A 238 30.38 5.67 20.08
N GLY A 239 31.52 6.33 20.33
CA GLY A 239 32.78 5.68 20.66
C GLY A 239 33.61 5.22 19.44
N ASP A 240 33.15 5.47 18.22
CA ASP A 240 34.01 5.31 17.04
C ASP A 240 35.11 6.37 17.05
N ALA A 241 36.29 5.99 16.54
CA ALA A 241 37.40 6.92 16.35
C ALA A 241 37.07 7.94 15.25
N CYS A 242 37.42 9.19 15.51
CA CYS A 242 37.23 10.30 14.58
C CYS A 242 38.45 11.24 14.64
N ASP A 243 38.38 12.40 13.99
CA ASP A 243 39.40 13.46 14.05
C ASP A 243 38.63 14.80 14.18
N ASP A 244 38.79 15.49 15.30
CA ASP A 244 38.10 16.76 15.58
C ASP A 244 38.84 17.97 14.99
N GLY A 245 40.02 17.74 14.40
CA GLY A 245 40.90 18.74 13.80
C GLY A 245 41.67 19.60 14.82
N ASP A 246 41.55 19.35 16.12
CA ASP A 246 42.29 20.02 17.18
C ASP A 246 43.59 19.25 17.49
N ALA A 247 44.74 19.80 17.14
CA ALA A 247 46.03 19.18 17.45
C ALA A 247 46.37 19.16 18.96
N GLY A 248 45.58 19.86 19.79
CA GLY A 248 45.73 19.89 21.25
C GLY A 248 45.02 18.74 21.98
N THR A 249 44.33 17.87 21.26
CA THR A 249 43.62 16.71 21.80
C THR A 249 44.22 15.39 21.29
N TYR A 250 43.89 14.30 21.97
CA TYR A 250 44.24 12.94 21.57
C TYR A 250 43.08 11.98 21.83
N ASN A 251 43.10 10.83 21.13
CA ASN A 251 42.07 9.79 21.19
C ASN A 251 40.66 10.34 20.93
N ASP A 252 40.48 11.00 19.80
CA ASP A 252 39.21 11.61 19.41
C ASP A 252 38.16 10.52 19.16
N LEU A 253 37.06 10.64 19.89
CA LEU A 253 35.94 9.72 19.81
C LEU A 253 34.64 10.48 19.59
N VAL A 254 33.69 9.83 18.93
CA VAL A 254 32.32 10.36 18.81
C VAL A 254 31.61 10.26 20.15
N ASP A 255 31.17 11.39 20.69
CA ASP A 255 30.46 11.46 21.96
C ASP A 255 28.94 11.20 21.83
N ALA A 256 28.23 11.19 22.97
CA ALA A 256 26.78 10.98 23.00
C ALA A 256 25.95 12.10 22.35
N ASN A 257 26.56 13.24 22.03
CA ASN A 257 25.94 14.35 21.30
C ASN A 257 26.33 14.37 19.82
N CYS A 258 26.99 13.32 19.32
CA CYS A 258 27.51 13.24 17.96
C CYS A 258 28.53 14.34 17.62
N VAL A 259 29.33 14.73 18.60
CA VAL A 259 30.49 15.60 18.41
C VAL A 259 31.73 14.71 18.42
N CYS A 260 32.58 14.88 17.42
CA CYS A 260 33.93 14.36 17.49
C CYS A 260 34.73 15.27 18.42
N ALA A 261 35.26 14.70 19.51
CA ALA A 261 36.11 15.43 20.44
C ALA A 261 37.14 14.49 21.04
N GLY A 262 38.38 14.99 21.19
CA GLY A 262 39.43 14.29 21.90
C GLY A 262 39.60 14.70 23.36
N THR A 263 40.48 13.98 24.04
CA THR A 263 40.93 14.32 25.40
C THR A 263 42.04 15.36 25.28
N PRO A 264 41.96 16.51 25.95
CA PRO A 264 43.04 17.49 25.94
C PRO A 264 44.33 16.92 26.53
N TYR A 265 45.47 17.25 25.93
CA TYR A 265 46.77 16.97 26.54
C TYR A 265 46.94 17.76 27.84
N ASP A 266 47.54 17.13 28.87
CA ASP A 266 47.94 17.86 30.10
C ASP A 266 48.89 19.03 29.78
N CYS A 267 49.74 18.84 28.75
CA CYS A 267 50.73 19.79 28.29
C CYS A 267 50.55 20.13 26.80
N PRO A 268 49.59 21.02 26.45
CA PRO A 268 49.19 21.26 25.05
C PRO A 268 50.33 21.73 24.14
N ASN A 269 51.29 22.50 24.67
CA ASN A 269 52.44 22.96 23.88
C ASN A 269 53.44 21.85 23.52
N LEU A 270 53.44 20.75 24.29
CA LEU A 270 54.30 19.59 24.06
C LEU A 270 53.56 18.47 23.31
N MET A 271 52.22 18.57 23.16
CA MET A 271 51.37 17.49 22.66
C MET A 271 51.64 16.17 23.42
N ALA A 272 51.80 16.27 24.74
CA ALA A 272 52.16 15.17 25.63
C ALA A 272 51.36 15.26 26.94
N ASN A 273 51.18 14.12 27.59
CA ASN A 273 50.56 14.01 28.91
C ASN A 273 51.62 13.90 30.02
N ILE A 274 51.23 14.18 31.26
CA ILE A 274 52.13 14.05 32.41
C ILE A 274 52.54 12.59 32.55
N GLY A 275 53.85 12.36 32.69
CA GLY A 275 54.45 11.02 32.78
C GLY A 275 54.79 10.39 31.42
N ASP A 276 54.46 11.02 30.30
CA ASP A 276 54.94 10.58 28.99
C ASP A 276 56.46 10.66 28.93
N ALA A 277 57.08 9.65 28.32
CA ALA A 277 58.52 9.62 28.14
C ALA A 277 58.97 10.75 27.21
N CYS A 278 60.06 11.41 27.59
CA CYS A 278 60.67 12.48 26.82
C CYS A 278 62.21 12.38 26.92
N ASP A 279 62.94 13.33 26.36
CA ASP A 279 64.40 13.43 26.49
C ASP A 279 64.70 14.88 26.92
N ASP A 280 65.24 15.06 28.13
CA ASP A 280 65.55 16.39 28.68
C ASP A 280 66.90 16.94 28.15
N GLY A 281 67.62 16.13 27.37
CA GLY A 281 68.91 16.45 26.78
C GLY A 281 70.08 16.41 27.77
N ASP A 282 69.86 16.06 29.04
CA ASP A 282 70.91 15.86 30.03
C ASP A 282 71.39 14.39 30.02
N PRO A 283 72.63 14.10 29.61
CA PRO A 283 73.13 12.73 29.63
C PRO A 283 73.30 12.13 31.04
N ASN A 284 73.11 12.93 32.10
CA ASN A 284 73.23 12.51 33.50
C ASN A 284 71.88 12.23 34.19
N THR A 285 70.79 12.25 33.44
CA THR A 285 69.45 11.89 33.90
C THR A 285 69.00 10.59 33.25
N THR A 286 68.03 9.91 33.88
CA THR A 286 67.37 8.74 33.31
C THR A 286 65.91 8.71 33.70
N GLY A 287 65.11 7.95 32.93
CA GLY A 287 63.67 7.84 33.14
C GLY A 287 62.94 9.16 32.90
N ASP A 288 63.45 9.98 31.98
CA ASP A 288 62.95 11.28 31.58
C ASP A 288 61.46 11.21 31.24
N ALA A 289 60.69 12.05 31.92
CA ALA A 289 59.25 12.13 31.74
C ALA A 289 58.77 13.58 31.87
N VAL A 290 57.62 13.86 31.26
CA VAL A 290 56.94 15.16 31.38
C VAL A 290 56.41 15.31 32.80
N ASP A 291 56.84 16.36 33.50
CA ASP A 291 56.43 16.67 34.86
C ASP A 291 55.10 17.45 34.93
N ALA A 292 54.62 17.73 36.15
CA ALA A 292 53.38 18.49 36.38
C ALA A 292 53.46 19.97 35.94
N ASN A 293 54.65 20.48 35.61
CA ASN A 293 54.86 21.83 35.08
C ASN A 293 55.07 21.82 33.55
N CYS A 294 54.86 20.69 32.89
CA CYS A 294 55.06 20.51 31.46
C CYS A 294 56.51 20.71 31.01
N VAL A 295 57.46 20.30 31.84
CA VAL A 295 58.89 20.26 31.54
C VAL A 295 59.33 18.81 31.44
N CYS A 296 60.17 18.49 30.46
CA CYS A 296 60.84 17.21 30.44
C CYS A 296 61.95 17.21 31.48
N THR A 297 61.87 16.30 32.45
CA THR A 297 62.90 16.14 33.48
C THR A 297 63.12 14.67 33.76
N GLY A 298 64.38 14.25 33.89
CA GLY A 298 64.73 12.93 34.39
C GLY A 298 65.18 12.92 35.85
N SER A 299 65.33 11.72 36.39
CA SER A 299 65.95 11.52 37.71
C SER A 299 67.46 11.42 37.54
N SER A 300 68.22 12.10 38.39
CA SER A 300 69.69 12.03 38.34
C SER A 300 70.16 10.59 38.48
N VAL A 301 71.07 10.16 37.59
CA VAL A 301 71.73 8.84 37.70
C VAL A 301 72.76 8.78 38.83
N PHE A 302 73.05 9.93 39.44
CA PHE A 302 73.99 10.09 40.53
C PHE A 302 73.28 10.28 41.86
N ASP A 303 73.67 9.49 42.89
CA ASP A 303 73.22 9.72 44.27
C ASP A 303 73.66 11.10 44.80
N CYS A 304 74.79 11.61 44.29
CA CYS A 304 75.37 12.90 44.65
C CYS A 304 75.58 13.78 43.41
N PRO A 305 74.51 14.43 42.90
CA PRO A 305 74.54 15.13 41.61
C PRO A 305 75.60 16.23 41.50
N ASN A 306 75.87 16.95 42.59
CA ASN A 306 76.87 18.02 42.61
C ASN A 306 78.31 17.52 42.45
N LEU A 307 78.56 16.24 42.76
CA LEU A 307 79.85 15.59 42.59
C LEU A 307 79.92 14.78 41.28
N MET A 308 78.78 14.55 40.61
CA MET A 308 78.65 13.59 39.51
C MET A 308 79.17 12.18 39.89
N LEU A 309 78.92 11.78 41.14
CA LEU A 309 79.34 10.52 41.74
C LEU A 309 78.18 9.85 42.47
N ASN A 310 78.24 8.53 42.61
CA ASN A 310 77.33 7.73 43.43
C ASN A 310 77.89 7.51 44.83
N ILE A 311 77.03 7.12 45.77
CA ILE A 311 77.47 6.75 47.13
C ILE A 311 78.40 5.55 47.01
N GLY A 312 79.59 5.66 47.62
CA GLY A 312 80.64 4.66 47.57
C GLY A 312 81.58 4.73 46.37
N ASP A 313 81.43 5.73 45.49
CA ASP A 313 82.45 6.03 44.47
C ASP A 313 83.70 6.63 45.11
N ALA A 314 84.86 6.36 44.53
CA ALA A 314 86.13 6.92 44.98
C ALA A 314 86.23 8.41 44.64
N CYS A 315 86.73 9.19 45.58
CA CYS A 315 86.91 10.63 45.46
C CYS A 315 88.21 11.07 46.16
N ASP A 316 88.52 12.37 46.15
CA ASP A 316 89.68 12.96 46.84
C ASP A 316 89.19 14.17 47.65
N ASP A 317 89.30 14.11 48.98
CA ASP A 317 88.83 15.17 49.89
C ASP A 317 89.87 16.30 50.09
N GLY A 318 91.06 16.14 49.51
CA GLY A 318 92.17 17.07 49.60
C GLY A 318 92.96 17.01 50.92
N ASP A 319 92.64 16.08 51.84
CA ASP A 319 93.41 15.80 53.05
C ASP A 319 94.44 14.68 52.79
N ALA A 320 95.72 15.00 52.90
CA ALA A 320 96.78 14.01 52.71
C ALA A 320 96.85 12.95 53.85
N GLY A 321 96.02 13.09 54.90
CA GLY A 321 95.94 12.17 56.05
C GLY A 321 94.91 11.05 55.90
N THR A 322 94.00 11.13 54.93
CA THR A 322 92.95 10.14 54.62
C THR A 322 93.43 9.20 53.49
N TYR A 323 92.86 7.99 53.42
CA TYR A 323 93.23 6.99 52.41
C TYR A 323 91.98 6.28 51.88
N ASN A 324 91.88 6.16 50.55
CA ASN A 324 90.73 5.60 49.82
C ASN A 324 89.41 6.32 50.13
N ASP A 325 89.36 7.63 49.94
CA ASP A 325 88.19 8.45 50.23
C ASP A 325 87.01 8.02 49.34
N LEU A 326 85.83 7.91 49.95
CA LEU A 326 84.61 7.49 49.28
C LEU A 326 83.50 8.51 49.52
N VAL A 327 82.59 8.61 48.56
CA VAL A 327 81.39 9.45 48.71
C VAL A 327 80.47 8.83 49.76
N ASP A 328 80.21 9.56 50.84
CA ASP A 328 79.31 9.12 51.91
C ASP A 328 77.82 9.39 51.58
N ALA A 329 76.92 8.93 52.46
CA ALA A 329 75.48 9.12 52.28
C ALA A 329 75.00 10.59 52.39
N ASN A 330 75.87 11.50 52.81
CA ASN A 330 75.61 12.94 52.84
C ASN A 330 76.24 13.67 51.64
N CYS A 331 76.78 12.94 50.66
CA CYS A 331 77.48 13.48 49.51
C CYS A 331 78.72 14.31 49.89
N VAL A 332 79.45 13.85 50.90
CA VAL A 332 80.78 14.38 51.27
C VAL A 332 81.83 13.36 50.86
N CYS A 333 82.92 13.83 50.27
CA CYS A 333 84.12 13.03 50.08
C CYS A 333 84.93 13.03 51.38
N ALA A 334 85.21 11.86 51.95
CA ALA A 334 85.99 11.68 53.18
C ALA A 334 86.46 10.21 53.34
#